data_AF-A0A1I1ESK9-F1
#
_entry.id   AF-A0A1I1ESK9-F1
#
_cell.length_a   1.000
_cell.length_b   1.000
_cell.length_c   1.000
_cell.angle_alpha   90.00
_cell.angle_beta   90.00
_cell.angle_gamma   90.00
#
_symmetry.space_group_name_H-M   'P 1'
#
loop_
_entity.id
_entity.type
_entity.pdbx_description
1 polymer ?
#
loop_
_entity_poly.entity_id
_entity_poly.type
_entity_poly.pdbx_seq_one_letter_code
_entity_poly.pdbx_strand_id
1 'polypeptide(L)'
;MRILNRIKRAAPVLGGKFTTNTYMHGENGWIDGHFLGTKPPISYSLVLQTTICEYKELVRSRAWEMSYELAPEQELSLFDGAVKDPKTGHYVSRQCEPYRYPELGNMTRLQWCEAQHQNIADSGEIQVFEKWTLHHDYHRSVGLHATIDVPFLTIEAVNAFIGRFLMTEADFLDPTPHTYRYEQVSYWGLDSNALAEPWEWGAAVNQQSIDDEKATPDGVCLQSVSVES
;
A
#
# COMPACT_ATOMS: atom_id res chain seq x y z
N MET A 1 -17.62 -15.42 18.07
CA MET A 1 -16.61 -16.43 18.48
C MET A 1 -15.44 -16.60 17.49
N ARG A 2 -15.62 -16.47 16.16
CA ARG A 2 -14.52 -16.68 15.18
C ARG A 2 -13.31 -15.75 15.35
N ILE A 3 -13.53 -14.44 15.56
CA ILE A 3 -12.44 -13.45 15.72
C ILE A 3 -11.63 -13.72 17.00
N LEU A 4 -12.28 -13.97 18.15
CA LEU A 4 -11.61 -14.30 19.40
C LEU A 4 -10.65 -15.50 19.24
N ASN A 5 -11.08 -16.56 18.55
CA ASN A 5 -10.24 -17.73 18.32
C ASN A 5 -9.02 -17.40 17.43
N ARG A 6 -9.19 -16.54 16.43
CA ARG A 6 -8.08 -16.07 15.60
C ARG A 6 -7.07 -15.24 16.40
N ILE A 7 -7.55 -14.30 17.22
CA ILE A 7 -6.71 -13.50 18.11
C ILE A 7 -5.92 -14.40 19.06
N LYS A 8 -6.58 -15.39 19.69
CA LYS A 8 -5.90 -16.36 20.57
C LYS A 8 -4.83 -17.16 19.85
N ARG A 9 -5.10 -17.59 18.61
CA ARG A 9 -4.13 -18.35 17.80
C ARG A 9 -2.95 -17.48 17.36
N ALA A 10 -3.19 -16.22 17.03
CA ALA A 10 -2.17 -15.27 16.60
C ALA A 10 -1.39 -14.66 17.77
N ALA A 11 -1.86 -14.80 19.01
CA ALA A 11 -1.27 -14.19 20.20
C ALA A 11 0.25 -14.43 20.39
N PRO A 12 0.82 -15.62 20.09
CA PRO A 12 2.27 -15.83 20.20
C PRO A 12 3.11 -14.94 19.28
N VAL A 13 2.51 -14.43 18.20
CA VAL A 13 3.18 -13.58 17.21
C VAL A 13 2.77 -12.12 17.41
N LEU A 14 1.47 -11.84 17.53
CA LEU A 14 0.91 -10.49 17.51
C LEU A 14 0.67 -9.85 18.89
N GLY A 15 0.99 -10.54 19.99
CA GLY A 15 0.77 -10.02 21.35
C GLY A 15 -0.69 -10.04 21.84
N GLY A 16 -1.61 -10.62 21.06
CA GLY A 16 -2.92 -11.07 21.54
C GLY A 16 -4.03 -10.01 21.63
N LYS A 17 -3.84 -8.79 21.10
CA LYS A 17 -4.94 -7.81 21.01
C LYS A 17 -5.69 -7.85 19.67
N PHE A 18 -5.02 -8.28 18.61
CA PHE A 18 -5.58 -8.27 17.26
C PHE A 18 -5.17 -9.50 16.45
N THR A 19 -5.77 -9.61 15.27
CA THR A 19 -5.40 -10.56 14.21
C THR A 19 -5.41 -9.84 12.88
N THR A 20 -4.52 -10.22 11.97
CA THR A 20 -4.41 -9.66 10.62
C THR A 20 -4.00 -10.78 9.65
N ASN A 21 -4.29 -10.59 8.36
CA ASN A 21 -3.74 -11.40 7.27
C ASN A 21 -2.60 -10.66 6.56
N THR A 22 -2.31 -9.42 6.96
CA THR A 22 -1.21 -8.62 6.45
C THR A 22 0.09 -9.05 7.13
N TYR A 23 1.06 -9.53 6.35
CA TYR A 23 2.39 -9.87 6.86
C TYR A 23 3.09 -8.62 7.39
N MET A 24 3.46 -8.63 8.67
CA MET A 24 4.14 -7.51 9.32
C MET A 24 5.66 -7.72 9.34
N HIS A 25 6.37 -7.10 8.40
CA HIS A 25 7.83 -7.16 8.28
C HIS A 25 8.55 -6.07 9.10
N GLY A 26 7.81 -5.17 9.76
CA GLY A 26 8.37 -4.15 10.66
C GLY A 26 8.52 -2.77 10.03
N GLU A 27 8.37 -2.66 8.71
CA GLU A 27 8.41 -1.39 7.96
C GLU A 27 7.09 -1.14 7.21
N ASN A 28 5.99 -1.70 7.71
CA ASN A 28 4.68 -1.61 7.06
C ASN A 28 4.12 -0.18 7.12
N GLY A 29 3.68 0.36 5.98
CA GLY A 29 2.97 1.65 5.92
C GLY A 29 1.48 1.56 6.24
N TRP A 30 0.85 0.40 5.98
CA TRP A 30 -0.56 0.14 6.26
C TRP A 30 -0.78 -1.33 6.64
N ILE A 31 -1.87 -1.62 7.35
CA ILE A 31 -2.39 -2.96 7.61
C ILE A 31 -3.92 -2.95 7.63
N ASP A 32 -4.52 -4.09 7.36
CA ASP A 32 -5.89 -4.40 7.74
C ASP A 32 -5.91 -5.34 8.96
N GLY A 33 -6.98 -5.37 9.75
CA GLY A 33 -6.99 -6.19 10.95
C GLY A 33 -8.33 -6.29 11.65
N HIS A 34 -8.37 -7.10 12.70
CA HIS A 34 -9.56 -7.26 13.54
C HIS A 34 -9.16 -7.33 15.01
N PHE A 35 -9.93 -6.67 15.88
CA PHE A 35 -9.78 -6.75 17.33
C PHE A 35 -11.15 -6.69 18.03
N LEU A 36 -11.16 -6.92 19.34
CA LEU A 36 -12.37 -6.92 20.17
C LEU A 36 -12.49 -5.61 20.95
N GLY A 37 -13.71 -5.09 21.07
CA GLY A 37 -14.02 -3.94 21.93
C GLY A 37 -14.02 -4.30 23.42
N THR A 38 -14.16 -3.28 24.28
CA THR A 38 -14.25 -3.50 25.74
C THR A 38 -15.53 -4.25 26.14
N LYS A 39 -16.60 -4.10 25.35
CA LYS A 39 -17.91 -4.72 25.61
C LYS A 39 -18.21 -5.80 24.57
N PRO A 40 -18.37 -7.07 24.98
CA PRO A 40 -18.97 -8.08 24.11
C PRO A 40 -20.39 -7.65 23.71
N PRO A 41 -20.83 -7.90 22.46
CA PRO A 41 -20.18 -8.67 21.40
C PRO A 41 -19.40 -7.81 20.37
N ILE A 42 -18.96 -6.59 20.72
CA ILE A 42 -18.38 -5.64 19.76
C ILE A 42 -17.02 -6.14 19.26
N SER A 43 -16.85 -6.09 17.93
CA SER A 43 -15.58 -6.31 17.26
C SER A 43 -15.38 -5.22 16.21
N TYR A 44 -14.12 -4.83 16.01
CA TYR A 44 -13.73 -3.81 15.05
C TYR A 44 -13.02 -4.44 13.86
N SER A 45 -13.36 -3.97 12.65
CA SER A 45 -12.59 -4.21 11.43
C SER A 45 -11.73 -2.98 11.19
N LEU A 46 -10.42 -3.15 11.32
CA LEU A 46 -9.43 -2.09 11.32
C LEU A 46 -8.82 -1.95 9.92
N VAL A 47 -8.74 -0.72 9.44
CA VAL A 47 -7.80 -0.28 8.40
C VAL A 47 -6.92 0.76 9.07
N LEU A 48 -5.62 0.47 9.20
CA LEU A 48 -4.66 1.31 9.89
C LEU A 48 -3.52 1.65 8.94
N GLN A 49 -3.13 2.92 8.91
CA GLN A 49 -1.99 3.39 8.12
C GLN A 49 -1.19 4.44 8.89
N THR A 50 0.06 4.66 8.47
CA THR A 50 0.88 5.75 8.99
C THR A 50 0.51 7.07 8.33
N THR A 51 0.86 8.18 8.99
CA THR A 51 0.80 9.53 8.41
C THR A 51 1.59 9.64 7.11
N ILE A 52 2.75 8.97 7.00
CA ILE A 52 3.57 8.92 5.78
C ILE A 52 2.85 8.16 4.65
N CYS A 53 2.20 7.02 4.96
CA CYS A 53 1.45 6.25 3.97
C CYS A 53 0.27 7.07 3.40
N GLU A 54 -0.54 7.67 4.27
CA GLU A 54 -1.64 8.56 3.85
C GLU A 54 -1.11 9.73 3.02
N TYR A 55 0.02 10.33 3.41
CA TYR A 55 0.63 11.42 2.67
C TYR A 55 1.03 11.01 1.24
N LYS A 56 1.65 9.84 1.07
CA LYS A 56 1.99 9.30 -0.25
C LYS A 56 0.75 9.10 -1.13
N GLU A 57 -0.33 8.57 -0.56
CA GLU A 57 -1.60 8.36 -1.27
C GLU A 57 -2.23 9.69 -1.70
N LEU A 58 -2.22 10.71 -0.83
CA LEU A 58 -2.72 12.04 -1.18
C LEU A 58 -1.89 12.72 -2.26
N VAL A 59 -0.55 12.62 -2.21
CA VAL A 59 0.33 13.14 -3.27
C VAL A 59 0.04 12.46 -4.61
N ARG A 60 -0.11 11.13 -4.61
CA ARG A 60 -0.50 10.38 -5.82
C ARG A 60 -1.87 10.79 -6.33
N SER A 61 -2.88 10.86 -5.46
CA SER A 61 -4.23 11.27 -5.83
C SER A 61 -4.22 12.65 -6.47
N ARG A 62 -3.47 13.59 -5.88
CA ARG A 62 -3.33 14.92 -6.45
C ARG A 62 -2.65 14.92 -7.82
N ALA A 63 -1.61 14.11 -8.00
CA ALA A 63 -0.97 13.94 -9.31
C ALA A 63 -1.95 13.39 -10.36
N TRP A 64 -2.76 12.40 -9.99
CA TRP A 64 -3.80 11.85 -10.87
C TRP A 64 -4.86 12.91 -11.22
N GLU A 65 -5.39 13.65 -10.24
CA GLU A 65 -6.33 14.75 -10.49
C GLU A 65 -5.77 15.77 -11.48
N MET A 66 -4.55 16.27 -11.24
CA MET A 66 -3.88 17.22 -12.13
C MET A 66 -3.71 16.65 -13.55
N SER A 67 -3.43 15.34 -13.67
CA SER A 67 -3.31 14.70 -14.98
C SER A 67 -4.63 14.65 -15.73
N TYR A 68 -5.76 14.48 -15.04
CA TYR A 68 -7.11 14.50 -15.63
C TYR A 68 -7.56 15.93 -15.95
N GLU A 69 -7.14 16.93 -15.16
CA GLU A 69 -7.36 18.35 -15.45
C GLU A 69 -6.66 18.77 -16.76
N LEU A 70 -5.42 18.30 -16.98
CA LEU A 70 -4.63 18.61 -18.18
C LEU A 70 -5.02 17.78 -19.40
N ALA A 71 -5.28 16.49 -19.19
CA ALA A 71 -5.59 15.54 -20.23
C ALA A 71 -6.82 14.71 -19.80
N PRO A 72 -8.04 15.23 -20.03
CA PRO A 72 -9.27 14.50 -19.74
C PRO A 72 -9.29 13.13 -20.43
N GLU A 73 -10.02 12.19 -19.83
CA GLU A 73 -10.15 10.86 -20.42
C GLU A 73 -10.86 10.95 -21.77
N GLN A 74 -10.15 10.54 -22.82
CA GLN A 74 -10.77 10.30 -24.11
C GLN A 74 -11.32 8.88 -24.08
N GLU A 75 -12.61 8.70 -24.38
CA GLU A 75 -13.16 7.38 -24.66
C GLU A 75 -12.42 6.82 -25.88
N LEU A 76 -11.42 5.97 -25.64
CA LEU A 76 -10.82 5.18 -26.70
C LEU A 76 -11.89 4.20 -27.17
N SER A 77 -12.15 4.15 -28.47
CA SER A 77 -13.07 3.15 -29.02
C SER A 77 -12.54 1.77 -28.66
N LEU A 78 -13.40 0.92 -28.09
CA LEU A 78 -13.10 -0.47 -27.72
C LEU A 78 -12.41 -1.28 -28.84
N PHE A 79 -12.52 -0.82 -30.09
CA PHE A 79 -11.98 -1.48 -31.26
C PHE A 79 -10.70 -0.86 -31.82
N ASP A 80 -10.20 0.27 -31.30
CA ASP A 80 -9.01 0.94 -31.85
C ASP A 80 -7.71 0.14 -31.67
N GLY A 81 -7.74 -0.94 -30.87
CA GLY A 81 -6.62 -1.87 -30.66
C GLY A 81 -6.92 -3.35 -30.98
N ALA A 82 -8.14 -3.67 -31.41
CA ALA A 82 -8.56 -5.05 -31.63
C ALA A 82 -8.22 -5.50 -33.06
N VAL A 83 -7.32 -6.46 -33.20
CA VAL A 83 -6.97 -7.06 -34.49
C VAL A 83 -7.56 -8.45 -34.57
N LYS A 84 -8.19 -8.79 -35.69
CA LYS A 84 -8.68 -10.14 -35.93
C LYS A 84 -7.49 -11.09 -36.13
N ASP A 85 -7.32 -12.05 -35.24
CA ASP A 85 -6.33 -13.11 -35.36
C ASP A 85 -6.64 -13.93 -36.63
N PRO A 86 -5.72 -14.00 -37.60
CA PRO A 86 -5.95 -14.72 -38.85
C PRO A 86 -6.03 -16.25 -38.67
N LYS A 87 -5.52 -16.81 -37.57
CA LYS A 87 -5.56 -18.26 -37.30
C LYS A 87 -6.84 -18.70 -36.60
N THR A 88 -7.27 -17.94 -35.60
CA THR A 88 -8.44 -18.31 -34.77
C THR A 88 -9.72 -17.58 -35.17
N GLY A 89 -9.60 -16.46 -35.91
CA GLY A 89 -10.72 -15.60 -36.28
C GLY A 89 -11.26 -14.72 -35.14
N HIS A 90 -10.71 -14.85 -33.92
CA HIS A 90 -11.08 -14.03 -32.77
C HIS A 90 -10.39 -12.66 -32.83
N TYR A 91 -11.04 -11.63 -32.28
CA TYR A 91 -10.37 -10.37 -32.04
C TYR A 91 -9.43 -10.53 -30.84
N VAL A 92 -8.15 -10.33 -31.08
CA VAL A 92 -7.15 -10.23 -30.01
C VAL A 92 -6.84 -8.75 -29.83
N SER A 93 -6.83 -8.31 -28.56
CA SER A 93 -6.22 -7.02 -28.25
C SER A 93 -4.75 -7.14 -28.61
N ARG A 94 -4.23 -6.26 -29.47
CA ARG A 94 -2.77 -6.04 -29.43
C ARG A 94 -2.43 -5.61 -28.01
N GLN A 95 -1.27 -6.04 -27.50
CA GLN A 95 -0.64 -5.29 -26.43
C GLN A 95 -0.37 -3.90 -26.99
N CYS A 96 -1.35 -3.00 -26.86
CA CYS A 96 -1.15 -1.61 -27.19
C CYS A 96 -0.14 -1.08 -26.19
N GLU A 97 0.93 -0.46 -26.70
CA GLU A 97 1.75 0.38 -25.85
C GLU A 97 0.81 1.35 -25.09
N PRO A 98 1.08 1.63 -23.81
CA PRO A 98 0.20 2.47 -23.04
C PRO A 98 0.05 3.83 -23.74
N TYR A 99 -1.19 4.31 -23.86
CA TYR A 99 -1.48 5.56 -24.55
C TYR A 99 -0.68 6.73 -23.94
N ARG A 100 -0.12 7.57 -24.82
CA ARG A 100 0.70 8.72 -24.47
C ARG A 100 -0.07 10.00 -24.80
N TYR A 101 -0.13 10.92 -23.84
CA TYR A 101 -0.89 12.16 -23.96
C TYR A 101 0.02 13.31 -24.42
N PRO A 102 -0.27 14.00 -25.54
CA PRO A 102 0.48 15.17 -25.97
C PRO A 102 0.54 16.28 -24.91
N GLU A 103 -0.56 16.49 -24.19
CA GLU A 103 -0.71 17.49 -23.11
C GLU A 103 0.19 17.17 -21.91
N LEU A 104 0.55 15.90 -21.74
CA LEU A 104 1.47 15.42 -20.70
C LEU A 104 2.91 15.27 -21.22
N GLY A 105 3.26 15.97 -22.30
CA GLY A 105 4.60 15.91 -22.89
C GLY A 105 4.92 14.55 -23.53
N ASN A 106 3.92 13.89 -24.14
CA ASN A 106 4.01 12.54 -24.70
C ASN A 106 4.39 11.44 -23.67
N MET A 107 4.14 11.68 -22.39
CA MET A 107 4.23 10.64 -21.35
C MET A 107 2.95 9.83 -21.26
N THR A 108 3.04 8.61 -20.71
CA THR A 108 1.85 7.93 -20.20
C THR A 108 1.35 8.68 -18.96
N ARG A 109 0.08 8.54 -18.62
CA ARG A 109 -0.47 9.22 -17.42
C ARG A 109 0.28 8.80 -16.15
N LEU A 110 0.56 7.51 -15.98
CA LEU A 110 1.36 7.01 -14.86
C LEU A 110 2.75 7.66 -14.78
N GLN A 111 3.48 7.71 -15.90
CA GLN A 111 4.81 8.33 -15.96
C GLN A 111 4.77 9.81 -15.58
N TRP A 112 3.76 10.53 -16.06
CA TRP A 112 3.59 11.94 -15.75
C TRP A 112 3.27 12.14 -14.26
N CYS A 113 2.36 11.34 -13.69
CA CYS A 113 2.02 11.40 -12.27
C CYS A 113 3.24 11.15 -11.38
N GLU A 114 4.02 10.10 -11.68
CA GLU A 114 5.26 9.79 -10.96
C GLU A 114 6.27 10.94 -11.02
N ALA A 115 6.39 11.60 -12.17
CA ALA A 115 7.26 12.77 -12.34
C ALA A 115 6.80 14.00 -11.55
N GLN A 116 5.52 14.08 -11.14
CA GLN A 116 5.00 15.19 -10.35
C GLN A 116 5.11 14.99 -8.84
N HIS A 117 5.40 13.78 -8.35
CA HIS A 117 5.39 13.51 -6.90
C HIS A 117 6.28 14.47 -6.12
N GLN A 118 7.48 14.78 -6.62
CA GLN A 118 8.40 15.71 -5.96
C GLN A 118 7.81 17.13 -5.90
N ASN A 119 7.34 17.66 -7.02
CA ASN A 119 6.80 19.02 -7.08
C ASN A 119 5.58 19.18 -6.15
N ILE A 120 4.71 18.17 -6.09
CA ILE A 120 3.52 18.17 -5.24
C ILE A 120 3.90 18.03 -3.77
N ALA A 121 4.85 17.16 -3.45
CA ALA A 121 5.29 16.99 -2.07
C ALA A 121 5.94 18.27 -1.53
N ASP A 122 6.81 18.88 -2.32
CA ASP A 122 7.58 20.07 -1.94
C ASP A 122 6.76 21.37 -1.98
N SER A 123 5.53 21.35 -2.53
CA SER A 123 4.63 22.52 -2.52
C SER A 123 4.14 22.88 -1.11
N GLY A 124 4.11 21.91 -0.20
CA GLY A 124 3.57 22.06 1.15
C GLY A 124 2.05 22.15 1.23
N GLU A 125 1.33 21.88 0.14
CA GLU A 125 -0.14 21.95 0.10
C GLU A 125 -0.81 20.76 0.79
N ILE A 126 -0.18 19.58 0.76
CA ILE A 126 -0.74 18.35 1.35
C ILE A 126 -0.46 18.33 2.86
N GLN A 127 -1.52 18.21 3.65
CA GLN A 127 -1.49 18.08 5.10
C GLN A 127 -2.19 16.79 5.52
N VAL A 128 -1.56 16.03 6.41
CA VAL A 128 -2.10 14.79 6.99
C VAL A 128 -2.28 14.96 8.48
N PHE A 129 -3.30 14.34 9.06
CA PHE A 129 -3.59 14.42 10.48
C PHE A 129 -3.64 13.01 11.07
N GLU A 130 -3.16 12.84 12.30
CA GLU A 130 -3.50 11.66 13.08
C GLU A 130 -5.00 11.70 13.41
N LYS A 131 -5.72 10.67 12.97
CA LYS A 131 -7.18 10.60 13.12
C LYS A 131 -7.68 9.17 13.07
N TRP A 132 -8.85 8.93 13.63
CA TRP A 132 -9.61 7.72 13.34
C TRP A 132 -11.11 7.94 13.41
N THR A 133 -11.82 7.22 12.56
CA THR A 133 -13.27 7.35 12.38
C THR A 133 -13.94 5.99 12.42
N LEU A 134 -15.10 5.95 13.08
CA LEU A 134 -15.96 4.78 13.18
C LEU A 134 -16.99 4.71 12.05
N HIS A 135 -17.13 3.52 11.47
CA HIS A 135 -18.03 3.21 10.38
C HIS A 135 -19.01 2.11 10.82
N HIS A 136 -20.27 2.48 11.05
CA HIS A 136 -21.31 1.59 11.59
C HIS A 136 -22.11 0.82 10.52
N ASP A 137 -21.76 1.01 9.24
CA ASP A 137 -22.40 0.38 8.08
C ASP A 137 -21.87 -1.03 7.76
N TYR A 138 -20.85 -1.49 8.50
CA TYR A 138 -20.30 -2.83 8.38
C TYR A 138 -21.30 -3.87 8.91
N HIS A 139 -21.56 -4.93 8.11
CA HIS A 139 -22.58 -5.94 8.46
C HIS A 139 -22.29 -6.67 9.80
N ARG A 140 -21.02 -6.95 10.12
CA ARG A 140 -20.65 -7.89 11.20
C ARG A 140 -19.72 -7.34 12.27
N SER A 141 -19.30 -6.09 12.13
CA SER A 141 -18.32 -5.41 12.99
C SER A 141 -18.55 -3.90 12.88
N VAL A 142 -17.84 -3.12 13.66
CA VAL A 142 -17.72 -1.68 13.42
C VAL A 142 -16.43 -1.44 12.62
N GLY A 143 -16.50 -0.78 11.48
CA GLY A 143 -15.31 -0.34 10.75
C GLY A 143 -14.56 0.73 11.55
N LEU A 144 -13.25 0.65 11.60
CA LEU A 144 -12.37 1.65 12.20
C LEU A 144 -11.29 1.97 11.18
N HIS A 145 -11.32 3.18 10.63
CA HIS A 145 -10.31 3.67 9.71
C HIS A 145 -9.41 4.63 10.48
N ALA A 146 -8.11 4.39 10.49
CA ALA A 146 -7.18 5.10 11.35
C ALA A 146 -5.87 5.46 10.63
N THR A 147 -5.41 6.68 10.85
CA THR A 147 -4.09 7.18 10.47
C THR A 147 -3.36 7.56 11.76
N ILE A 148 -2.17 7.01 12.01
CA ILE A 148 -1.39 7.29 13.23
C ILE A 148 0.01 7.83 12.92
N ASP A 149 0.53 8.72 13.77
CA ASP A 149 1.87 9.29 13.59
C ASP A 149 2.97 8.39 14.16
N VAL A 150 3.35 7.39 13.38
CA VAL A 150 4.49 6.52 13.62
C VAL A 150 5.25 6.29 12.31
N PRO A 151 6.57 6.08 12.33
CA PRO A 151 7.32 5.84 11.10
C PRO A 151 6.86 4.56 10.39
N PHE A 152 6.57 3.50 11.14
CA PHE A 152 6.13 2.20 10.62
C PHE A 152 5.14 1.53 11.57
N LEU A 153 4.26 0.71 11.01
CA LEU A 153 3.32 -0.12 11.77
C LEU A 153 4.01 -1.39 12.26
N THR A 154 4.62 -1.31 13.44
CA THR A 154 5.10 -2.48 14.17
C THR A 154 4.00 -3.12 15.00
N ILE A 155 4.19 -4.37 15.44
CA ILE A 155 3.24 -5.07 16.31
C ILE A 155 2.99 -4.27 17.60
N GLU A 156 4.04 -3.64 18.13
CA GLU A 156 3.99 -2.79 19.32
C GLU A 156 3.17 -1.52 19.05
N ALA A 157 3.39 -0.84 17.93
CA ALA A 157 2.67 0.36 17.55
C ALA A 157 1.17 0.09 17.40
N VAL A 158 0.80 -1.01 16.73
CA VAL A 158 -0.60 -1.44 16.56
C VAL A 158 -1.23 -1.76 17.92
N ASN A 159 -0.53 -2.52 18.78
CA ASN A 159 -1.02 -2.86 20.12
C ASN A 159 -1.18 -1.64 21.03
N ALA A 160 -0.32 -0.63 20.88
CA ALA A 160 -0.39 0.64 21.60
C ALA A 160 -1.58 1.48 21.10
N PHE A 161 -1.76 1.59 19.79
CA PHE A 161 -2.91 2.25 19.17
C PHE A 161 -4.23 1.64 19.63
N ILE A 162 -4.39 0.32 19.55
CA ILE A 162 -5.60 -0.37 20.02
C ILE A 162 -5.85 -0.06 21.50
N GLY A 163 -4.80 -0.03 22.32
CA GLY A 163 -4.89 0.37 23.72
C GLY A 163 -5.46 1.78 23.89
N ARG A 164 -4.93 2.77 23.16
CA ARG A 164 -5.41 4.15 23.16
C ARG A 164 -6.86 4.25 22.70
N PHE A 165 -7.21 3.62 21.58
CA PHE A 165 -8.56 3.64 21.03
C PHE A 165 -9.59 3.06 22.03
N LEU A 166 -9.29 1.92 22.66
CA LEU A 166 -10.20 1.27 23.61
C LEU A 166 -10.44 2.06 24.90
N MET A 167 -9.70 3.14 25.17
CA MET A 167 -9.98 4.02 26.30
C MET A 167 -11.22 4.89 26.09
N THR A 168 -11.56 5.22 24.84
CA THR A 168 -12.68 6.10 24.49
C THR A 168 -13.70 5.44 23.58
N GLU A 169 -13.26 4.54 22.69
CA GLU A 169 -14.07 3.92 21.63
C GLU A 169 -14.87 4.96 20.82
N ALA A 170 -14.22 6.08 20.49
CA ALA A 170 -14.83 7.21 19.80
C ALA A 170 -13.90 7.75 18.71
N ASP A 171 -14.47 8.55 17.81
CA ASP A 171 -13.72 9.28 16.80
C ASP A 171 -12.67 10.20 17.44
N PHE A 172 -11.58 10.42 16.72
CA PHE A 172 -10.48 11.27 17.15
C PHE A 172 -9.86 12.00 15.97
N LEU A 173 -9.39 13.21 16.26
CA LEU A 173 -8.60 14.04 15.36
C LEU A 173 -7.58 14.81 16.20
N ASP A 174 -6.30 14.62 15.91
CA ASP A 174 -5.27 15.57 16.33
C ASP A 174 -5.32 16.77 15.37
N PRO A 175 -5.53 18.01 15.86
CA PRO A 175 -5.57 19.19 15.00
C PRO A 175 -4.19 19.58 14.44
N THR A 176 -3.11 18.92 14.85
CA THR A 176 -1.74 19.20 14.40
C THR A 176 -1.48 18.52 13.06
N PRO A 177 -1.26 19.25 11.96
CA PRO A 177 -0.95 18.64 10.69
C PRO A 177 0.50 18.16 10.62
N HIS A 178 0.70 17.08 9.87
CA HIS A 178 1.97 16.58 9.40
C HIS A 178 2.11 16.91 7.92
N THR A 179 3.29 17.42 7.57
CA THR A 179 3.70 17.70 6.20
C THR A 179 5.09 17.12 6.00
N TYR A 180 5.34 16.56 4.83
CA TYR A 180 6.64 16.00 4.48
C TYR A 180 7.19 16.68 3.23
N ARG A 181 8.49 16.59 3.02
CA ARG A 181 9.15 16.89 1.74
C ARG A 181 9.45 15.60 1.00
N TYR A 182 9.72 15.70 -0.29
CA TYR A 182 10.00 14.54 -1.12
C TYR A 182 11.17 13.71 -0.58
N GLU A 183 12.25 14.37 -0.14
CA GLU A 183 13.45 13.71 0.40
C GLU A 183 13.27 13.08 1.79
N GLN A 184 12.22 13.45 2.51
CA GLN A 184 11.93 12.92 3.85
C GLN A 184 11.21 11.57 3.79
N VAL A 185 10.62 11.24 2.64
CA VAL A 185 9.95 9.97 2.41
C VAL A 185 10.95 8.98 1.80
N SER A 186 11.29 7.94 2.57
CA SER A 186 12.33 6.96 2.20
C SER A 186 12.00 6.13 0.95
N TYR A 187 10.70 5.92 0.68
CA TYR A 187 10.23 5.11 -0.44
C TYR A 187 8.88 5.60 -0.99
N TRP A 188 8.86 5.92 -2.29
CA TRP A 188 7.71 6.45 -3.01
C TRP A 188 6.90 5.41 -3.80
N GLY A 189 7.31 4.14 -3.81
CA GLY A 189 6.53 3.08 -4.44
C GLY A 189 5.35 2.62 -3.59
N LEU A 190 4.49 1.77 -4.16
CA LEU A 190 3.30 1.26 -3.48
C LEU A 190 3.71 0.45 -2.26
N ASP A 191 3.08 0.74 -1.12
CA ASP A 191 3.22 -0.10 0.06
C ASP A 191 2.42 -1.37 -0.20
N SER A 192 3.13 -2.47 -0.47
CA SER A 192 2.54 -3.77 -0.72
C SER A 192 2.92 -4.70 0.41
N ASN A 193 1.92 -5.26 1.07
CA ASN A 193 2.14 -6.29 2.07
C ASN A 193 1.71 -7.65 1.51
N ALA A 194 2.54 -8.66 1.74
CA ALA A 194 2.14 -10.03 1.47
C ALA A 194 0.97 -10.43 2.37
N LEU A 195 0.02 -11.21 1.83
CA LEU A 195 -1.07 -11.76 2.61
C LEU A 195 -0.68 -13.15 3.12
N ALA A 196 -0.53 -13.30 4.44
CA ALA A 196 -0.18 -14.55 5.11
C ALA A 196 -0.75 -14.56 6.53
N GLU A 197 -1.25 -15.71 6.99
CA GLU A 197 -1.73 -15.80 8.37
C GLU A 197 -0.55 -15.72 9.36
N PRO A 198 -0.73 -15.17 10.58
CA PRO A 198 0.39 -14.93 11.50
C PRO A 198 1.21 -16.17 11.86
N TRP A 199 0.58 -17.34 11.88
CA TRP A 199 1.27 -18.61 12.17
C TRP A 199 2.02 -19.20 10.96
N GLU A 200 1.96 -18.57 9.79
CA GLU A 200 2.67 -18.97 8.56
C GLU A 200 3.92 -18.12 8.31
N TRP A 201 4.10 -17.02 9.06
CA TRP A 201 5.18 -16.06 8.85
C TRP A 201 6.57 -16.67 9.00
N GLY A 202 6.75 -17.65 9.90
CA GLY A 202 8.02 -18.37 10.05
C GLY A 202 8.43 -19.19 8.80
N ALA A 203 7.48 -19.62 7.98
CA ALA A 203 7.76 -20.28 6.71
C ALA A 203 8.02 -19.26 5.58
N ALA A 204 7.34 -18.10 5.62
CA ALA A 204 7.51 -17.02 4.66
C ALA A 204 8.92 -16.39 4.72
N VAL A 205 9.48 -16.22 5.92
CA VAL A 205 10.87 -15.72 6.13
C VAL A 205 11.90 -16.65 5.47
N ASN A 206 11.72 -17.97 5.57
CA ASN A 206 12.61 -18.93 4.94
C ASN A 206 12.49 -18.93 3.40
N GLN A 207 11.29 -18.73 2.86
CA GLN A 207 11.08 -18.68 1.41
C GLN A 207 11.75 -17.44 0.79
N GLN A 208 11.64 -16.28 1.44
CA GLN A 208 12.24 -15.03 0.96
C GLN A 208 13.78 -15.07 0.99
N SER A 209 14.37 -15.68 2.03
CA SER A 209 15.82 -15.90 2.08
C SER A 209 16.36 -16.80 0.96
N ILE A 210 15.56 -17.76 0.49
CA ILE A 210 15.93 -18.68 -0.61
C ILE A 210 15.83 -17.99 -1.98
N ASP A 211 14.86 -17.08 -2.14
CA ASP A 211 14.67 -16.36 -3.39
C ASP A 211 15.68 -15.21 -3.55
N ASP A 212 16.08 -14.55 -2.46
CA ASP A 212 17.16 -13.55 -2.46
C ASP A 212 18.54 -14.19 -2.74
N GLU A 213 18.81 -15.41 -2.25
CA GLU A 213 20.03 -16.17 -2.59
C GLU A 213 20.10 -16.59 -4.06
N LYS A 214 18.95 -16.75 -4.72
CA LYS A 214 18.89 -17.06 -6.16
C LYS A 214 18.98 -15.81 -7.05
N ALA A 215 18.81 -14.62 -6.49
CA ALA A 215 18.81 -13.36 -7.23
C ALA A 215 20.20 -12.74 -7.42
N THR A 216 21.26 -13.27 -6.79
CA THR A 216 22.65 -12.89 -7.10
C THR A 216 23.15 -13.61 -8.36
N PRO A 217 23.48 -12.89 -9.46
CA PRO A 217 24.04 -13.53 -10.65
C PRO A 217 25.56 -13.70 -10.48
N ASP A 218 25.96 -14.90 -10.07
CA ASP A 218 27.30 -15.40 -10.38
C ASP A 218 27.38 -15.64 -11.89
N GLY A 219 28.05 -14.71 -12.58
CA GLY A 219 28.20 -14.76 -14.03
C GLY A 219 29.20 -13.76 -14.58
N VAL A 220 30.36 -13.60 -13.92
CA VAL A 220 31.49 -12.85 -14.50
C VAL A 220 32.02 -13.66 -15.69
N CYS A 221 31.61 -13.24 -16.88
CA CYS A 221 32.15 -13.69 -18.16
C CYS A 221 33.59 -13.16 -18.30
N LEU A 222 34.57 -14.02 -18.11
CA LEU A 222 35.97 -13.73 -18.45
C LEU A 222 36.12 -13.71 -19.97
N GLN A 223 36.23 -12.51 -20.55
CA GLN A 223 36.73 -12.35 -21.92
C GLN A 223 38.26 -12.48 -21.92
N SER A 224 38.77 -13.57 -22.50
CA SER A 224 40.17 -13.69 -22.88
C SER A 224 40.43 -12.89 -24.16
N VAL A 225 41.24 -11.83 -24.03
CA VAL A 225 41.77 -11.07 -25.16
C VAL A 225 43.01 -11.79 -25.69
N SER A 226 42.95 -12.26 -26.93
CA SER A 226 44.13 -12.73 -27.67
C SER A 226 44.84 -11.53 -28.29
N VAL A 227 46.10 -11.31 -27.90
CA VAL A 227 47.01 -10.39 -28.57
C VAL A 227 47.94 -11.25 -29.42
N GLU A 228 47.77 -11.19 -30.75
CA GLU A 228 48.76 -11.72 -31.69
C GLU A 228 49.85 -10.66 -31.92
N SER A 229 51.10 -11.13 -31.96
CA SER A 229 52.30 -10.37 -32.38
C SER A 229 52.75 -10.85 -33.74
#